data_AF-A0AAD7A4P5-F1
#
_entry.id   AF-A0AAD7A4P5-F1
#
_cell.length_a   1.000
_cell.length_b   1.000
_cell.length_c   1.000
_cell.angle_alpha   90.00
_cell.angle_beta   90.00
_cell.angle_gamma   90.00
#
_symmetry.space_group_name_H-M   'P 1'
#
loop_
_entity.id
_entity.type
_entity.pdbx_description
1 polymer ?
#
loop_
_entity_poly.entity_id
_entity_poly.type
_entity_poly.pdbx_seq_one_letter_code
_entity_poly.pdbx_strand_id
1 'polypeptide(L)'
;MAEIRSHGLLEEAGYGLRTVSYSMDGTEDFARLEDEICSLQSTKSTLLLQLESIDWSLSHLKAKYATAKNRMAHIGSLPNEILARIFESGRDLNIPGGETFEVLASHITTVWREVAINTPSLWNMLEIAPSTSAQMLAIYLARAKASEMLEDFANG
;
A
#
# COMPACT_ATOMS: atom_id res chain seq x y z
N MET A 1 51.58 -67.36 0.90
CA MET A 1 50.58 -66.39 1.36
C MET A 1 49.29 -67.19 1.59
N ALA A 2 49.22 -68.04 2.62
CA ALA A 2 48.71 -67.71 3.97
C ALA A 2 47.25 -67.23 3.92
N GLU A 3 46.23 -67.75 4.61
CA GLU A 3 46.07 -68.75 5.68
C GLU A 3 44.53 -68.91 5.88
N ILE A 4 43.91 -70.09 5.65
CA ILE A 4 43.38 -71.07 6.63
C ILE A 4 41.88 -70.95 7.05
N ARG A 5 41.18 -72.09 6.81
CA ARG A 5 40.04 -72.79 7.47
C ARG A 5 38.70 -72.08 7.69
N SER A 6 37.55 -72.58 7.22
CA SER A 6 36.90 -73.93 7.27
C SER A 6 36.12 -74.23 8.55
N HIS A 7 34.90 -74.77 8.34
CA HIS A 7 33.95 -75.41 9.27
C HIS A 7 33.17 -74.49 10.21
N GLY A 8 31.86 -74.66 10.43
CA GLY A 8 30.91 -75.64 9.93
C GLY A 8 29.55 -75.47 10.64
N LEU A 9 28.51 -75.92 9.96
CA LEU A 9 27.25 -76.52 10.43
C LEU A 9 26.58 -76.12 11.77
N LEU A 10 25.31 -75.71 11.60
CA LEU A 10 24.12 -76.01 12.41
C LEU A 10 24.12 -75.62 13.89
N GLU A 11 23.32 -74.61 14.22
CA GLU A 11 22.37 -74.76 15.32
C GLU A 11 21.14 -73.88 15.11
N GLU A 12 19.98 -74.51 15.21
CA GLU A 12 18.68 -73.88 15.21
C GLU A 12 18.57 -72.91 16.39
N ALA A 13 18.37 -71.63 16.07
CA ALA A 13 17.75 -70.72 17.02
C ALA A 13 16.43 -70.27 16.39
N GLY A 14 15.35 -70.83 16.90
CA GLY A 14 13.98 -70.43 16.61
C GLY A 14 13.76 -68.96 16.99
N TYR A 15 14.12 -68.07 16.09
CA TYR A 15 13.59 -66.71 16.05
C TYR A 15 12.43 -66.77 15.07
N GLY A 16 11.22 -66.91 15.64
CA GLY A 16 10.00 -66.68 14.88
C GLY A 16 10.11 -65.32 14.21
N LEU A 17 10.39 -65.32 12.90
CA LEU A 17 10.15 -64.17 12.03
C LEU A 17 8.65 -63.97 12.03
N ARG A 18 8.17 -63.27 13.06
CA ARG A 18 6.86 -62.64 13.03
C ARG A 18 7.01 -61.55 11.97
N THR A 19 6.70 -61.92 10.74
CA THR A 19 6.37 -60.97 9.68
C THR A 19 5.20 -60.16 10.22
N VAL A 20 5.50 -59.05 10.87
CA VAL A 20 4.52 -58.02 11.15
C VAL A 20 4.18 -57.46 9.78
N SER A 21 3.08 -57.95 9.21
CA SER A 21 2.45 -57.34 8.06
C SER A 21 2.02 -55.93 8.49
N TYR A 22 2.90 -54.96 8.27
CA TYR A 22 2.56 -53.56 8.39
C TYR A 22 1.47 -53.31 7.34
N SER A 23 0.27 -52.95 7.81
CA SER A 23 -0.86 -52.65 6.94
C SER A 23 -0.46 -51.47 6.04
N MET A 24 -0.39 -51.73 4.74
CA MET A 24 -0.11 -50.74 3.67
C MET A 24 -1.24 -49.70 3.49
N ASP A 25 -2.26 -49.73 4.34
CA ASP A 25 -3.40 -48.82 4.40
C ASP A 25 -2.97 -47.36 4.66
N GLY A 26 -1.97 -47.14 5.52
CA GLY A 26 -1.52 -45.79 5.89
C GLY A 26 -0.74 -45.05 4.79
N THR A 27 -0.16 -45.76 3.82
CA THR A 27 0.57 -45.17 2.69
C THR A 27 -0.35 -44.63 1.60
N GLU A 28 -1.49 -45.30 1.36
CA GLU A 28 -2.50 -44.82 0.43
C GLU A 28 -3.22 -43.58 0.98
N ASP A 29 -3.49 -43.55 2.28
CA ASP A 29 -4.04 -42.38 2.97
C ASP A 29 -3.07 -41.19 2.96
N PHE A 30 -1.76 -41.43 3.15
CA PHE A 30 -0.75 -40.38 3.09
C PHE A 30 -0.65 -39.77 1.68
N ALA A 31 -0.57 -40.60 0.63
CA ALA A 31 -0.56 -40.14 -0.75
C ALA A 31 -1.84 -39.34 -1.10
N ARG A 32 -3.02 -39.80 -0.63
CA ARG A 32 -4.28 -39.08 -0.82
C ARG A 32 -4.26 -37.69 -0.18
N LEU A 33 -3.70 -37.57 1.02
CA LEU A 33 -3.57 -36.29 1.71
C LEU A 33 -2.58 -35.35 1.00
N GLU A 34 -1.47 -35.87 0.47
CA GLU A 34 -0.53 -35.08 -0.33
C GLU A 34 -1.19 -34.53 -1.60
N ASP A 35 -1.96 -35.36 -2.31
CA ASP A 35 -2.73 -34.94 -3.48
C ASP A 35 -3.78 -33.87 -3.11
N GLU A 36 -4.47 -34.05 -1.99
CA GLU A 36 -5.46 -33.08 -1.50
C GLU A 36 -4.79 -31.73 -1.15
N ILE A 37 -3.65 -31.74 -0.46
CA ILE A 37 -2.86 -30.54 -0.16
C ILE A 37 -2.43 -29.84 -1.45
N CYS A 38 -1.90 -30.59 -2.42
CA CYS A 38 -1.52 -30.03 -3.72
C CYS A 38 -2.71 -29.42 -4.46
N SER A 39 -3.87 -30.09 -4.45
CA SER A 39 -5.10 -29.58 -5.08
C SER A 39 -5.59 -28.28 -4.43
N LEU A 40 -5.56 -28.21 -3.09
CA LEU A 40 -5.97 -27.03 -2.33
C LEU A 40 -4.97 -25.88 -2.50
N GLN A 41 -3.67 -26.15 -2.57
CA GLN A 41 -2.65 -25.14 -2.85
C GLN A 41 -2.79 -24.55 -4.27
N SER A 42 -3.10 -25.39 -5.25
CA SER A 42 -3.39 -24.95 -6.61
C SER A 42 -4.65 -24.07 -6.66
N THR A 43 -5.71 -24.50 -5.96
CA THR A 43 -6.96 -23.73 -5.84
C THR A 43 -6.72 -22.39 -5.16
N LYS A 44 -5.96 -22.36 -4.06
CA LYS A 44 -5.58 -21.14 -3.34
C LYS A 44 -4.85 -20.15 -4.26
N SER A 45 -3.86 -20.64 -5.01
CA SER A 45 -3.10 -19.82 -5.97
C SER A 45 -4.02 -19.21 -7.03
N THR A 46 -4.96 -20.00 -7.55
CA THR A 46 -5.95 -19.55 -8.54
C THR A 46 -6.86 -18.46 -7.97
N LEU A 47 -7.38 -18.65 -6.76
CA LEU A 47 -8.25 -17.67 -6.11
C LEU A 47 -7.53 -16.35 -5.80
N LEU A 48 -6.26 -16.41 -5.41
CA LEU A 48 -5.45 -15.20 -5.19
C LEU A 48 -5.27 -14.38 -6.47
N LEU A 49 -5.02 -15.03 -7.60
CA LEU A 49 -4.94 -14.35 -8.90
C LEU A 49 -6.27 -13.73 -9.31
N GLN A 50 -7.39 -14.41 -9.04
CA GLN A 50 -8.72 -13.85 -9.29
C GLN A 50 -8.99 -12.62 -8.42
N LEU A 51 -8.60 -12.66 -7.15
CA LEU A 51 -8.73 -11.54 -6.22
C LEU A 51 -7.93 -10.33 -6.71
N GLU A 52 -6.67 -10.53 -7.12
CA GLU A 52 -5.84 -9.46 -7.68
C GLU A 52 -6.46 -8.83 -8.94
N SER A 53 -7.02 -9.66 -9.83
CA SER A 53 -7.71 -9.19 -11.04
C SER A 53 -8.96 -8.36 -10.72
N ILE A 54 -9.74 -8.79 -9.73
CA ILE A 54 -10.91 -8.05 -9.25
C ILE A 54 -10.49 -6.74 -8.60
N ASP A 55 -9.45 -6.74 -7.75
CA ASP A 55 -8.94 -5.55 -7.09
C ASP A 55 -8.44 -4.51 -8.09
N TRP A 56 -7.74 -4.95 -9.14
CA TRP A 56 -7.36 -4.09 -10.25
C TRP A 56 -8.58 -3.49 -10.94
N SER A 57 -9.58 -4.32 -11.26
CA SER A 57 -10.80 -3.90 -11.95
C SER A 57 -11.61 -2.91 -11.11
N LEU A 58 -11.73 -3.14 -9.81
CA LEU A 58 -12.39 -2.25 -8.86
C LEU A 58 -11.65 -0.92 -8.76
N SER A 59 -10.33 -0.94 -8.64
CA SER A 59 -9.51 0.27 -8.56
C SER A 59 -9.67 1.11 -9.83
N HIS A 60 -9.63 0.48 -11.00
CA HIS A 60 -9.86 1.12 -12.29
C HIS A 60 -11.25 1.73 -12.39
N LEU A 61 -12.29 0.98 -12.00
CA LEU A 61 -13.67 1.45 -12.07
C LEU A 61 -13.93 2.60 -11.08
N LYS A 62 -13.36 2.54 -9.88
CA LYS A 62 -13.42 3.63 -8.89
C LYS A 62 -12.79 4.91 -9.44
N ALA A 63 -11.64 4.82 -10.11
CA ALA A 63 -11.00 5.98 -10.74
C ALA A 63 -11.86 6.58 -11.87
N LYS A 64 -12.45 5.74 -12.73
CA LYS A 64 -13.39 6.18 -13.77
C LYS A 64 -14.64 6.84 -13.19
N TYR A 65 -15.23 6.23 -12.16
CA TYR A 65 -16.39 6.77 -11.47
C TYR A 65 -16.10 8.12 -10.83
N ALA A 66 -14.98 8.25 -10.11
CA ALA A 66 -14.56 9.52 -9.50
C ALA A 66 -14.38 10.62 -10.57
N THR A 67 -13.78 10.29 -11.71
CA THR A 67 -13.62 11.21 -12.85
C THR A 67 -14.98 11.66 -13.40
N ALA A 68 -15.90 10.72 -13.64
CA ALA A 68 -17.24 11.04 -14.13
C ALA A 68 -18.04 11.88 -13.12
N LYS A 69 -18.00 11.51 -11.84
CA LYS A 69 -18.63 12.27 -10.75
C LYS A 69 -18.09 13.69 -10.66
N ASN A 70 -16.77 13.88 -10.76
CA ASN A 70 -16.15 15.19 -10.74
C ASN A 70 -16.53 16.04 -11.95
N ARG A 71 -16.67 15.44 -13.14
CA ARG A 71 -17.18 16.13 -14.34
C ARG A 71 -18.64 16.58 -14.19
N MET A 72 -19.45 15.83 -13.47
CA MET A 72 -20.83 16.19 -13.17
C MET A 72 -20.95 17.26 -12.07
N ALA A 73 -19.88 17.49 -11.31
CA ALA A 73 -19.88 18.54 -10.30
C ALA A 73 -19.63 19.90 -10.96
N HIS A 74 -20.60 20.83 -10.81
CA HIS A 74 -20.51 22.21 -11.30
C HIS A 74 -19.31 23.00 -10.75
N ILE A 75 -18.65 22.50 -9.70
CA ILE A 75 -17.44 23.12 -9.15
C ILE A 75 -16.25 23.03 -10.12
N GLY A 76 -16.22 22.01 -10.99
CA GLY A 76 -15.17 21.85 -12.01
C GLY A 76 -15.31 22.82 -13.19
N SER A 77 -16.44 23.51 -13.33
CA SER A 77 -16.64 24.56 -14.36
C SER A 77 -16.35 25.97 -13.85
N LEU A 78 -15.99 26.13 -12.58
CA LEU A 78 -15.66 27.44 -12.03
C LEU A 78 -14.31 27.92 -12.60
N PRO A 79 -14.21 29.21 -12.99
CA PRO A 79 -12.93 29.83 -13.28
C PRO A 79 -11.98 29.73 -12.08
N ASN A 80 -10.68 29.66 -12.34
CA ASN A 80 -9.65 29.55 -11.32
C ASN A 80 -9.71 30.71 -10.31
N GLU A 81 -10.10 31.91 -10.76
CA GLU A 81 -10.26 33.09 -9.92
C GLU A 81 -11.37 32.92 -8.89
N ILE A 82 -12.49 32.30 -9.29
CA ILE A 82 -13.61 32.05 -8.40
C ILE A 82 -13.24 30.97 -7.38
N LEU A 83 -12.55 29.92 -7.82
CA LEU A 83 -12.00 28.90 -6.91
C LEU A 83 -11.03 29.51 -5.90
N ALA A 84 -10.12 30.40 -6.33
CA ALA A 84 -9.20 31.09 -5.45
C ALA A 84 -9.95 31.93 -4.39
N ARG A 85 -10.99 32.68 -4.78
CA ARG A 85 -11.83 33.45 -3.85
C ARG A 85 -12.57 32.57 -2.83
N ILE A 86 -13.06 31.42 -3.26
CA ILE A 86 -13.69 30.44 -2.37
C ILE A 86 -12.64 29.92 -1.37
N PHE A 87 -11.43 29.62 -1.82
CA PHE A 87 -10.35 29.14 -0.96
C PHE A 87 -9.93 30.21 0.06
N GLU A 88 -9.82 31.47 -0.34
CA GLU A 88 -9.51 32.59 0.55
C GLU A 88 -10.55 32.70 1.68
N SER A 89 -11.82 32.44 1.37
CA SER A 89 -12.91 32.43 2.37
C SER A 89 -12.84 31.22 3.30
N GLY A 90 -12.21 30.13 2.87
CA GLY A 90 -12.04 28.88 3.62
C GLY A 90 -10.80 28.83 4.50
N ARG A 91 -9.85 29.76 4.33
CA ARG A 91 -8.57 29.77 5.04
C ARG A 91 -8.71 29.71 6.56
N ASP A 92 -9.69 30.43 7.10
CA ASP A 92 -9.88 30.57 8.55
C ASP A 92 -10.80 29.48 9.13
N LEU A 93 -11.16 28.45 8.34
CA LEU A 93 -11.96 27.33 8.81
C LEU A 93 -11.14 26.45 9.77
N ASN A 94 -11.70 26.18 10.95
CA ASN A 94 -11.12 25.22 11.87
C ASN A 94 -11.40 23.80 11.38
N ILE A 95 -10.36 23.11 10.93
CA ILE A 95 -10.46 21.78 10.35
C ILE A 95 -10.17 20.72 11.42
N PRO A 96 -11.10 19.75 11.62
CA PRO A 96 -10.85 18.63 12.51
C PRO A 96 -9.63 17.82 12.04
N GLY A 97 -8.64 17.66 12.91
CA GLY A 97 -7.41 16.92 12.59
C GLY A 97 -6.15 17.77 12.49
N GLY A 98 -6.27 19.10 12.58
CA GLY A 98 -5.12 20.01 12.66
C GLY A 98 -4.40 20.25 11.33
N GLU A 99 -4.94 19.74 10.22
CA GLU A 99 -4.50 20.12 8.88
C GLU A 99 -5.06 21.50 8.53
N THR A 100 -4.26 22.33 7.87
CA THR A 100 -4.72 23.64 7.41
C THR A 100 -5.51 23.52 6.10
N PHE A 101 -6.37 24.50 5.85
CA PHE A 101 -7.29 24.47 4.71
C PHE A 101 -6.55 24.41 3.36
N GLU A 102 -5.49 25.19 3.20
CA GLU A 102 -4.68 25.26 1.99
C GLU A 102 -3.97 23.94 1.67
N VAL A 103 -3.57 23.19 2.69
CA VAL A 103 -3.05 21.83 2.52
C VAL A 103 -4.17 20.94 1.99
N LEU A 104 -5.30 20.86 2.69
CA LEU A 104 -6.43 20.02 2.28
C LEU A 104 -6.95 20.33 0.88
N ALA A 105 -7.11 21.61 0.54
CA ALA A 105 -7.52 22.03 -0.79
C ALA A 105 -6.57 21.51 -1.88
N SER A 106 -5.26 21.49 -1.61
CA SER A 106 -4.24 21.00 -2.56
C SER A 106 -4.23 19.47 -2.79
N HIS A 107 -4.93 18.72 -1.93
CA HIS A 107 -5.04 17.26 -2.03
C HIS A 107 -6.34 16.78 -2.71
N ILE A 108 -7.29 17.67 -3.01
CA ILE A 108 -8.60 17.28 -3.57
C ILE A 108 -8.53 16.85 -5.03
N THR A 109 -8.03 17.73 -5.92
CA THR A 109 -7.83 17.43 -7.35
C THR A 109 -6.58 18.15 -7.87
N THR A 110 -6.11 17.79 -9.06
CA THR A 110 -5.00 18.48 -9.72
C THR A 110 -5.31 19.96 -9.98
N VAL A 111 -6.54 20.27 -10.41
CA VAL A 111 -6.99 21.66 -10.63
C VAL A 111 -6.98 22.45 -9.32
N TRP A 112 -7.53 21.87 -8.25
CA TRP A 112 -7.54 22.53 -6.93
C TRP A 112 -6.13 22.74 -6.40
N ARG A 113 -5.23 21.78 -6.63
CA ARG A 113 -3.81 21.91 -6.30
C ARG A 113 -3.16 23.07 -7.04
N GLU A 114 -3.35 23.16 -8.35
CA GLU A 114 -2.80 24.25 -9.16
C GLU A 114 -3.32 25.60 -8.68
N VAL A 115 -4.62 25.72 -8.41
CA VAL A 115 -5.20 26.97 -7.89
C VAL A 115 -4.66 27.29 -6.49
N ALA A 116 -4.64 26.32 -5.58
CA ALA A 116 -4.19 26.52 -4.21
C ALA A 116 -2.70 26.93 -4.15
N ILE A 117 -1.82 26.24 -4.89
CA ILE A 117 -0.39 26.57 -4.93
C ILE A 117 -0.14 27.94 -5.56
N ASN A 118 -0.90 28.31 -6.60
CA ASN A 118 -0.75 29.60 -7.29
C ASN A 118 -1.50 30.76 -6.62
N THR A 119 -2.05 30.56 -5.42
CA THR A 119 -2.76 31.61 -4.65
C THR A 119 -1.96 31.92 -3.38
N PRO A 120 -1.00 32.88 -3.42
CA PRO A 120 -0.10 33.15 -2.29
C PRO A 120 -0.80 33.60 -1.01
N SER A 121 -1.98 34.23 -1.12
CA SER A 121 -2.81 34.66 0.01
C SER A 121 -3.27 33.50 0.91
N LEU A 122 -3.23 32.26 0.41
CA LEU A 122 -3.52 31.05 1.20
C LEU A 122 -2.35 30.58 2.05
N TRP A 123 -1.11 30.91 1.67
CA TRP A 123 0.12 30.42 2.32
C TRP A 123 0.76 31.46 3.24
N ASN A 124 0.14 32.63 3.40
CA ASN A 124 0.67 33.73 4.20
C ASN A 124 0.44 33.58 5.71
N MET A 125 -0.31 32.56 6.13
CA MET A 125 -0.62 32.29 7.52
C MET A 125 -0.19 30.86 7.84
N LEU A 126 0.79 30.73 8.72
CA LEU A 126 1.26 29.45 9.24
C LEU A 126 1.29 29.53 10.76
N GLU A 127 0.53 28.66 11.41
CA GLU A 127 0.64 28.48 12.85
C GLU A 127 1.88 27.63 13.15
N ILE A 128 2.87 28.23 13.80
CA ILE A 128 4.11 27.54 14.18
C ILE A 128 3.87 26.81 15.50
N ALA A 129 3.82 25.48 15.43
CA ALA A 129 3.83 24.60 16.58
C ALA A 129 5.24 24.02 16.80
N PRO A 130 5.57 23.49 17.99
CA PRO A 130 6.84 22.80 18.24
C PRO A 130 7.11 21.62 17.30
N SER A 131 6.08 21.07 16.67
CA SER A 131 6.14 19.99 15.67
C SER A 131 6.34 20.47 14.23
N THR A 132 6.30 21.79 13.96
CA THR A 132 6.43 22.34 12.61
C THR A 132 7.86 22.14 12.11
N SER A 133 8.02 21.37 11.05
CA SER A 133 9.34 21.11 10.46
C SER A 133 9.86 22.32 9.67
N ALA A 134 11.18 22.47 9.62
CA ALA A 134 11.83 23.50 8.79
C ALA A 134 11.49 23.36 7.29
N GLN A 135 11.25 22.14 6.82
CA GLN A 135 10.82 21.87 5.45
C GLN A 135 9.42 22.42 5.18
N MET A 136 8.49 22.25 6.11
CA MET A 136 7.14 22.80 6.01
C MET A 136 7.18 24.33 5.96
N LEU A 137 7.98 24.95 6.83
CA LEU A 137 8.18 26.39 6.83
C LEU A 137 8.74 26.90 5.49
N ALA A 138 9.75 26.22 4.94
CA ALA A 138 10.33 26.57 3.65
C ALA A 138 9.30 26.49 2.50
N ILE A 139 8.43 25.47 2.53
CA ILE A 139 7.34 25.31 1.55
C ILE A 139 6.36 26.49 1.64
N TYR A 140 5.97 26.89 2.85
CA TYR A 140 5.06 28.03 3.04
C TYR A 140 5.67 29.33 2.56
N LEU A 141 6.94 29.60 2.91
CA LEU A 141 7.65 30.80 2.48
C LEU A 141 7.78 30.87 0.95
N ALA A 142 8.10 29.75 0.30
CA ALA A 142 8.18 29.67 -1.16
C ALA A 142 6.81 29.95 -1.81
N ARG A 143 5.72 29.37 -1.29
CA ARG A 143 4.38 29.51 -1.85
C ARG A 143 3.71 30.85 -1.56
N ALA A 144 4.03 31.46 -0.42
CA ALA A 144 3.59 32.81 -0.06
C ALA A 144 4.26 33.90 -0.93
N LYS A 145 5.20 33.53 -1.81
CA LYS A 145 6.09 34.45 -2.55
C LYS A 145 6.87 35.40 -1.63
N ALA A 146 7.03 35.04 -0.36
CA ALA A 146 7.81 35.81 0.60
C ALA A 146 9.33 35.67 0.35
N SER A 147 9.74 34.66 -0.43
CA SER A 147 11.15 34.44 -0.79
C SER A 147 11.73 35.55 -1.67
N GLU A 148 10.96 36.14 -2.59
CA GLU A 148 11.43 37.30 -3.38
C GLU A 148 11.62 38.53 -2.49
N MET A 149 10.79 38.69 -1.45
CA MET A 149 10.83 39.88 -0.59
C MET A 149 12.03 39.86 0.38
N LEU A 150 12.54 38.69 0.78
CA LEU A 150 13.67 38.58 1.72
C LEU A 150 15.04 38.71 1.05
N GLU A 151 15.18 38.40 -0.24
CA GLU A 151 16.45 38.61 -0.96
C GLU A 151 16.76 40.09 -1.19
N ASP A 152 15.74 40.94 -1.32
CA ASP A 152 15.91 42.39 -1.43
C ASP A 152 16.42 43.03 -0.13
N PHE A 153 16.13 42.45 1.04
CA PHE A 153 16.63 42.95 2.33
C PHE A 153 18.01 42.43 2.71
N ALA A 154 18.49 41.34 2.09
CA ALA A 154 19.81 40.76 2.40
C ALA A 154 20.96 41.37 1.57
N ASN A 155 20.65 42.17 0.54
CA ASN A 155 21.61 42.84 -0.34
C ASN A 155 21.59 44.38 -0.21
N GLY A 156 20.98 44.92 0.85
CA GLY A 156 20.89 46.36 1.15
C GLY A 156 21.86 46.82 2.23
#